data_AF-A0A7X7RG34-F1
#
_entry.id   AF-A0A7X7RG34-F1
#
_cell.length_a   1.000
_cell.length_b   1.000
_cell.length_c   1.000
_cell.angle_alpha   90.00
_cell.angle_beta   90.00
_cell.angle_gamma   90.00
#
_symmetry.space_group_name_H-M   'P 1'
#
loop_
_entity.id
_entity.type
_entity.pdbx_description
1 polymer ?
#
loop_
_entity_poly.entity_id
_entity_poly.type
_entity_poly.pdbx_seq_one_letter_code
_entity_poly.pdbx_strand_id
1 'polypeptide(L)'
;MKPRWFLPTLVLLPLAAAAATLDVPRLPSPVFADREVSGDATLPTGIQDDLRRFRLELSFDATPTNNVQVAFGRDAEPLDGALAAEEAAFIIGWDSGEWFLRPAGLKERFVHAPADGQTPRQRNLRAAIRVNTQGTPTAVEFSDDAGAFAFEGLPPAPPPLWLAPDNWNLLRVTVRGAAIADEDVRVRFLPDGATIILR
;
A
#
# COMPACT_ATOMS: atom_id res chain seq x y z
N MET A 1 7.86 -65.76 16.13
CA MET A 1 8.42 -64.39 16.15
C MET A 1 7.66 -63.57 15.11
N LYS A 2 6.95 -62.50 15.51
CA LYS A 2 6.15 -61.65 14.60
C LYS A 2 6.99 -60.45 14.14
N PRO A 3 7.00 -60.08 12.84
CA PRO A 3 7.71 -58.89 12.40
C PRO A 3 6.92 -57.64 12.80
N ARG A 4 7.60 -56.70 13.47
CA ARG A 4 7.04 -55.37 13.77
C ARG A 4 7.34 -54.48 12.56
N TRP A 5 6.32 -54.16 11.78
CA TRP A 5 6.40 -53.10 10.77
C TRP A 5 6.46 -51.75 11.48
N PHE A 6 7.53 -51.01 11.26
CA PHE A 6 7.63 -49.59 11.63
C PHE A 6 6.99 -48.77 10.52
N LEU A 7 5.86 -48.12 10.81
CA LEU A 7 5.31 -47.06 9.96
C LEU A 7 6.22 -45.83 10.11
N PRO A 8 6.73 -45.24 9.01
CA PRO A 8 7.45 -43.98 9.10
C PRO A 8 6.45 -42.87 9.45
N THR A 9 6.70 -42.19 10.56
CA THR A 9 5.98 -40.96 10.93
C THR A 9 6.38 -39.86 9.96
N LEU A 10 5.46 -39.49 9.06
CA LEU A 10 5.62 -38.36 8.16
C LEU A 10 5.52 -37.07 8.99
N VAL A 11 6.65 -36.40 9.22
CA VAL A 11 6.68 -35.07 9.84
C VAL A 11 6.29 -34.06 8.76
N LEU A 12 5.05 -33.56 8.79
CA LEU A 12 4.67 -32.38 8.04
C LEU A 12 5.31 -31.16 8.71
N LEU A 13 6.34 -30.59 8.10
CA LEU A 13 6.83 -29.26 8.46
C LEU A 13 5.81 -28.24 7.95
N PRO A 14 5.21 -27.41 8.80
CA PRO A 14 4.42 -26.27 8.32
C PRO A 14 5.38 -25.31 7.62
N LEU A 15 5.21 -25.10 6.32
CA LEU A 15 5.79 -23.94 5.63
C LEU A 15 5.14 -22.71 6.24
N ALA A 16 5.87 -22.00 7.11
CA ALA A 16 5.46 -20.69 7.56
C ALA A 16 5.59 -19.75 6.35
N ALA A 17 4.47 -19.38 5.74
CA ALA A 17 4.45 -18.34 4.72
C ALA A 17 4.87 -17.03 5.39
N ALA A 18 6.06 -16.53 5.05
CA ALA A 18 6.61 -15.32 5.65
C ALA A 18 5.94 -14.10 5.03
N ALA A 19 5.44 -13.20 5.88
CA ALA A 19 5.04 -11.86 5.45
C ALA A 19 6.28 -11.05 5.06
N ALA A 20 6.27 -10.40 3.89
CA ALA A 20 7.30 -9.45 3.51
C ALA A 20 6.88 -8.04 3.95
N THR A 21 7.81 -7.31 4.56
CA THR A 21 7.61 -5.90 4.95
C THR A 21 8.71 -5.08 4.31
N LEU A 22 8.33 -3.95 3.71
CA LEU A 22 9.21 -2.93 3.16
C LEU A 22 8.95 -1.63 3.94
N ASP A 23 9.93 -1.21 4.71
CA ASP A 23 9.98 0.13 5.28
C ASP A 23 10.67 1.03 4.24
N VAL A 24 9.96 2.03 3.73
CA VAL A 24 10.50 2.94 2.72
C VAL A 24 11.39 3.96 3.42
N PRO A 25 12.63 4.18 2.95
CA PRO A 25 13.49 5.22 3.53
C PRO A 25 12.80 6.58 3.51
N ARG A 26 12.87 7.29 4.65
CA ARG A 26 12.35 8.64 4.77
C ARG A 26 13.00 9.58 3.78
N LEU A 27 12.22 10.46 3.17
CA LEU A 27 12.71 11.47 2.25
C LEU A 27 13.39 12.62 3.01
N PRO A 28 14.37 13.30 2.40
CA PRO A 28 14.88 14.54 2.96
C PRO A 28 13.76 15.59 2.99
N SER A 29 13.79 16.48 3.98
CA SER A 29 12.83 17.59 4.06
C SER A 29 12.89 18.47 2.80
N PRO A 30 11.75 18.88 2.23
CA PRO A 30 11.74 19.84 1.12
C PRO A 30 12.49 21.12 1.48
N VAL A 31 13.37 21.57 0.59
CA VAL A 31 14.20 22.77 0.84
C VAL A 31 13.36 24.05 0.87
N PHE A 32 12.19 24.05 0.23
CA PHE A 32 11.24 25.16 0.21
C PHE A 32 9.80 24.63 0.25
N ALA A 33 8.86 25.45 0.73
CA ALA A 33 7.45 25.10 0.87
C ALA A 33 6.80 24.54 -0.41
N ASP A 34 7.18 25.09 -1.57
CA ASP A 34 6.62 24.71 -2.87
C ASP A 34 7.42 23.60 -3.57
N ARG A 35 8.48 23.06 -2.95
CA ARG A 35 9.27 22.00 -3.56
C ARG A 35 8.72 20.63 -3.21
N GLU A 36 8.77 19.79 -4.22
CA GLU A 36 8.48 18.38 -4.12
C GLU A 36 9.80 17.60 -3.95
N VAL A 37 9.76 16.57 -3.11
CA VAL A 37 10.81 15.57 -2.98
C VAL A 37 10.16 14.22 -3.25
N SER A 38 10.80 13.41 -4.09
CA SER A 38 10.31 12.08 -4.44
C SER A 38 11.43 11.04 -4.30
N GLY A 39 11.05 9.81 -3.94
CA GLY A 39 11.95 8.68 -3.86
C GLY A 39 11.26 7.38 -4.25
N ASP A 40 11.93 6.60 -5.11
CA ASP A 40 11.47 5.31 -5.60
C ASP A 40 12.02 4.18 -4.72
N ALA A 41 11.22 3.13 -4.51
CA ALA A 41 11.65 1.90 -3.85
C ALA A 41 11.12 0.67 -4.60
N THR A 42 11.98 -0.34 -4.74
CA THR A 42 11.61 -1.61 -5.37
C THR A 42 10.81 -2.46 -4.41
N LEU A 43 9.67 -2.99 -4.88
CA LEU A 43 8.91 -3.98 -4.13
C LEU A 43 9.65 -5.32 -4.12
N PRO A 44 9.55 -6.12 -3.04
CA PRO A 44 10.15 -7.44 -3.02
C PRO A 44 9.71 -8.27 -4.24
N THR A 45 10.59 -9.12 -4.76
CA THR A 45 10.28 -10.01 -5.89
C THR A 45 9.71 -11.34 -5.40
N GLY A 46 8.74 -11.92 -6.11
CA GLY A 46 8.20 -13.26 -5.82
C GLY A 46 7.21 -13.33 -4.65
N ILE A 47 6.79 -12.17 -4.12
CA ILE A 47 5.77 -12.05 -3.06
C ILE A 47 4.34 -12.13 -3.61
N GLN A 48 4.16 -11.99 -4.92
CA GLN A 48 2.87 -12.02 -5.60
C GLN A 48 2.27 -13.44 -5.68
N ASP A 49 3.12 -14.48 -5.80
CA ASP A 49 2.68 -15.86 -6.03
C ASP A 49 1.74 -16.39 -4.93
N ASP A 50 1.98 -16.02 -3.68
CA ASP A 50 1.19 -16.41 -2.50
C ASP A 50 0.45 -15.22 -1.84
N LEU A 51 0.40 -14.06 -2.50
CA LEU A 51 -0.25 -12.88 -1.94
C LEU A 51 -1.74 -13.12 -1.78
N ARG A 52 -2.27 -12.76 -0.61
CA ARG A 52 -3.71 -12.74 -0.34
C ARG A 52 -4.17 -11.41 0.23
N ARG A 53 -3.26 -10.68 0.87
CA ARG A 53 -3.53 -9.34 1.35
C ARG A 53 -2.31 -8.44 1.19
N PHE A 54 -2.51 -7.34 0.49
CA PHE A 54 -1.62 -6.19 0.49
C PHE A 54 -2.06 -5.20 1.57
N ARG A 55 -1.10 -4.56 2.25
CA ARG A 55 -1.37 -3.46 3.18
C ARG A 55 -0.35 -2.33 3.00
N LEU A 56 -0.87 -1.12 2.87
CA LEU A 56 -0.11 0.12 3.01
C LEU A 56 -0.46 0.76 4.36
N GLU A 57 0.58 1.17 5.08
CA GLU A 57 0.51 2.03 6.26
C GLU A 57 1.31 3.30 5.95
N LEU A 58 0.68 4.47 6.01
CA LEU A 58 1.29 5.78 5.75
C LEU A 58 1.02 6.68 6.96
N SER A 59 2.07 7.13 7.63
CA SER A 59 1.97 8.08 8.75
C SER A 59 2.74 9.35 8.45
N PHE A 60 2.19 10.52 8.78
CA PHE A 60 2.86 11.81 8.61
C PHE A 60 2.10 12.90 9.38
N ASP A 61 2.72 14.06 9.54
CA ASP A 61 2.06 15.27 10.03
C ASP A 61 1.25 15.94 8.91
N ALA A 62 -0.06 15.75 8.91
CA ALA A 62 -0.97 16.33 7.95
C ALA A 62 -1.22 17.80 8.24
N THR A 63 -1.23 18.63 7.20
CA THR A 63 -1.56 20.06 7.26
C THR A 63 -2.50 20.44 6.11
N PRO A 64 -3.16 21.60 6.16
CA PRO A 64 -3.91 22.16 5.02
C PRO A 64 -3.08 22.47 3.78
N THR A 65 -1.74 22.45 3.90
CA THR A 65 -0.84 22.97 2.85
C THR A 65 0.11 21.93 2.27
N ASN A 66 0.20 20.74 2.89
CA ASN A 66 1.11 19.70 2.43
C ASN A 66 0.41 18.63 1.59
N ASN A 67 1.24 17.90 0.86
CA ASN A 67 0.87 16.70 0.15
C ASN A 67 1.87 15.61 0.52
N VAL A 68 1.35 14.43 0.83
CA VAL A 68 2.13 13.21 1.04
C VAL A 68 1.41 12.10 0.29
N GLN A 69 2.06 11.52 -0.71
CA GLN A 69 1.43 10.53 -1.57
C GLN A 69 2.36 9.37 -1.89
N VAL A 70 1.75 8.22 -2.15
CA VAL A 70 2.43 7.00 -2.58
C VAL A 70 1.83 6.55 -3.90
N ALA A 71 2.66 6.43 -4.92
CA ALA A 71 2.32 5.83 -6.19
C ALA A 71 2.80 4.38 -6.24
N PHE A 72 2.00 3.51 -6.82
CA PHE A 72 2.38 2.13 -7.13
C PHE A 72 2.25 1.91 -8.62
N GLY A 73 3.19 1.16 -9.20
CA GLY A 73 3.15 0.87 -10.63
C GLY A 73 4.26 -0.04 -11.07
N ARG A 74 4.44 -0.11 -12.38
CA ARG A 74 5.39 -1.01 -13.02
C ARG A 74 6.37 -0.22 -13.88
N ASP A 75 7.65 -0.37 -13.57
CA ASP A 75 8.74 0.05 -14.44
C ASP A 75 8.56 -0.59 -15.82
N ALA A 76 8.34 0.25 -16.83
CA ALA A 76 8.09 -0.14 -18.21
C ALA A 76 9.35 0.12 -19.05
N GLU A 77 9.38 -0.35 -20.31
CA GLU A 77 10.56 -0.12 -21.14
C GLU A 77 10.70 1.37 -21.55
N PRO A 78 11.89 1.98 -21.38
CA PRO A 78 13.14 1.39 -20.89
C PRO A 78 13.17 1.26 -19.36
N LEU A 79 13.54 0.07 -18.85
CA LEU A 79 13.62 -0.22 -17.42
C LEU A 79 14.73 0.60 -16.75
N ASP A 80 14.38 1.78 -16.24
CA ASP A 80 15.31 2.75 -15.66
C ASP A 80 15.27 2.77 -14.12
N GLY A 81 14.38 1.97 -13.53
CA GLY A 81 14.21 1.82 -12.09
C GLY A 81 13.52 3.00 -11.41
N ALA A 82 12.93 3.92 -12.17
CA ALA A 82 12.19 5.08 -11.65
C ALA A 82 10.73 5.00 -12.09
N LEU A 83 9.79 5.17 -11.15
CA LEU A 83 8.37 5.05 -11.48
C LEU A 83 7.80 6.34 -12.10
N ALA A 84 7.82 6.48 -13.42
CA ALA A 84 7.25 7.62 -14.12
C ALA A 84 5.74 7.78 -13.84
N ALA A 85 5.19 8.98 -14.08
CA ALA A 85 3.79 9.27 -13.79
C ALA A 85 2.83 8.42 -14.64
N GLU A 86 3.23 8.12 -15.87
CA GLU A 86 2.56 7.24 -16.82
C GLU A 86 2.61 5.75 -16.45
N GLU A 87 3.58 5.35 -15.62
CA GLU A 87 3.78 3.97 -15.16
C GLU A 87 3.02 3.66 -13.87
N ALA A 88 2.57 4.71 -13.17
CA ALA A 88 1.76 4.58 -11.98
C ALA A 88 0.40 3.94 -12.31
N ALA A 89 0.14 2.78 -11.72
CA ALA A 89 -1.17 2.13 -11.74
C ALA A 89 -2.19 2.92 -10.92
N PHE A 90 -1.77 3.43 -9.76
CA PHE A 90 -2.55 4.35 -8.95
C PHE A 90 -1.68 5.18 -8.00
N ILE A 91 -2.26 6.26 -7.48
CA ILE A 91 -1.67 7.13 -6.45
C ILE A 91 -2.68 7.27 -5.33
N ILE A 92 -2.24 7.08 -4.09
CA ILE A 92 -3.05 7.31 -2.88
C ILE A 92 -2.28 8.23 -1.94
N GLY A 93 -2.97 9.14 -1.27
CA GLY A 93 -2.29 10.04 -0.35
C GLY A 93 -3.17 11.13 0.22
N TRP A 94 -2.51 12.12 0.77
CA TRP A 94 -3.07 13.32 1.34
C TRP A 94 -2.71 14.53 0.49
N ASP A 95 -3.65 15.45 0.35
CA ASP A 95 -3.46 16.70 -0.37
C ASP A 95 -4.35 17.77 0.26
N SER A 96 -3.75 18.72 0.96
CA SER A 96 -4.41 19.93 1.46
C SER A 96 -5.68 19.74 2.30
N GLY A 97 -5.74 18.69 3.11
CA GLY A 97 -6.89 18.45 3.99
C GLY A 97 -7.71 17.22 3.65
N GLU A 98 -7.38 16.54 2.56
CA GLU A 98 -8.19 15.46 2.03
C GLU A 98 -7.34 14.23 1.72
N TRP A 99 -7.91 13.05 2.01
CA TRP A 99 -7.43 11.82 1.42
C TRP A 99 -7.87 11.77 -0.05
N PHE A 100 -6.99 11.30 -0.92
CA PHE A 100 -7.32 11.07 -2.32
C PHE A 100 -6.80 9.73 -2.83
N LEU A 101 -7.46 9.23 -3.87
CA LEU A 101 -7.06 8.08 -4.67
C LEU A 101 -7.23 8.42 -6.15
N ARG A 102 -6.21 8.13 -6.97
CA ARG A 102 -6.21 8.40 -8.41
C ARG A 102 -5.77 7.15 -9.16
N PRO A 103 -6.51 6.68 -10.16
CA PRO A 103 -6.04 5.64 -11.06
C PRO A 103 -5.01 6.18 -12.08
N ALA A 104 -4.40 5.27 -12.82
CA ALA A 104 -3.49 5.55 -13.92
C ALA A 104 -4.02 6.62 -14.88
N GLY A 105 -3.12 7.47 -15.37
CA GLY A 105 -3.44 8.56 -16.31
C GLY A 105 -4.14 9.76 -15.68
N LEU A 106 -4.32 9.80 -14.34
CA LEU A 106 -4.78 10.97 -13.57
C LEU A 106 -6.15 11.54 -14.00
N LYS A 107 -6.96 10.76 -14.73
CA LYS A 107 -8.24 11.20 -15.28
C LYS A 107 -9.34 11.33 -14.23
N GLU A 108 -9.23 10.56 -13.16
CA GLU A 108 -10.20 10.51 -12.07
C GLU A 108 -9.49 10.80 -10.74
N ARG A 109 -10.21 11.40 -9.79
CA ARG A 109 -9.76 11.60 -8.41
C ARG A 109 -10.92 11.29 -7.50
N PHE A 110 -10.78 10.24 -6.70
CA PHE A 110 -11.70 9.93 -5.62
C PHE A 110 -11.20 10.59 -4.34
N VAL A 111 -12.10 11.17 -3.56
CA VAL A 111 -11.75 11.99 -2.40
C VAL A 111 -12.52 11.53 -1.17
N HIS A 112 -11.86 11.60 -0.02
CA HIS A 112 -12.49 11.54 1.28
C HIS A 112 -11.94 12.68 2.14
N ALA A 113 -12.83 13.62 2.50
CA ALA A 113 -12.48 14.77 3.32
C ALA A 113 -12.88 14.52 4.79
N PRO A 114 -11.94 14.24 5.69
CA PRO A 114 -12.25 14.14 7.11
C PRO A 114 -12.70 15.49 7.67
N ALA A 115 -13.60 15.49 8.67
CA ALA A 115 -14.17 16.72 9.23
C ALA A 115 -13.11 17.66 9.84
N ASP A 116 -12.02 17.10 10.37
CA ASP A 116 -10.88 17.82 10.92
C ASP A 116 -9.71 17.94 9.92
N GLY A 117 -9.98 17.82 8.61
CA GLY A 117 -8.95 17.85 7.58
C GLY A 117 -8.12 19.13 7.53
N GLN A 118 -8.70 20.24 7.99
CA GLN A 118 -8.03 21.54 8.04
C GLN A 118 -7.22 21.75 9.33
N THR A 119 -7.26 20.82 10.27
CA THR A 119 -6.53 20.90 11.54
C THR A 119 -5.21 20.15 11.41
N PRO A 120 -4.05 20.82 11.60
CA PRO A 120 -2.76 20.13 11.59
C PRO A 120 -2.68 19.06 12.68
N ARG A 121 -2.35 17.83 12.30
CA ARG A 121 -2.17 16.69 13.22
C ARG A 121 -1.45 15.54 12.53
N GLN A 122 -0.90 14.64 13.33
CA GLN A 122 -0.47 13.34 12.82
C GLN A 122 -1.68 12.54 12.31
N ARG A 123 -1.54 11.96 11.12
CA ARG A 123 -2.52 11.04 10.53
C ARG A 123 -1.86 9.73 10.15
N ASN A 124 -2.63 8.65 10.19
CA ASN A 124 -2.18 7.31 9.81
C ASN A 124 -3.21 6.70 8.85
N LEU A 125 -2.88 6.62 7.56
CA LEU A 125 -3.67 5.89 6.58
C LEU A 125 -3.33 4.41 6.62
N ARG A 126 -4.36 3.57 6.61
CA ARG A 126 -4.28 2.15 6.38
C ARG A 126 -5.14 1.79 5.17
N ALA A 127 -4.50 1.33 4.10
CA ALA A 127 -5.18 0.77 2.95
C ALA A 127 -4.89 -0.72 2.87
N ALA A 128 -5.92 -1.55 2.77
CA ALA A 128 -5.79 -2.99 2.63
C ALA A 128 -6.52 -3.48 1.39
N ILE A 129 -5.84 -4.27 0.56
CA ILE A 129 -6.40 -4.88 -0.64
C ILE A 129 -6.33 -6.39 -0.45
N ARG A 130 -7.48 -7.05 -0.50
CA ARG A 130 -7.57 -8.51 -0.52
C ARG A 130 -7.61 -8.98 -1.96
N VAL A 131 -6.85 -10.01 -2.29
CA VAL A 131 -6.81 -10.60 -3.63
C VAL A 131 -7.17 -12.08 -3.57
N ASN A 132 -7.74 -12.59 -4.66
CA ASN A 132 -7.95 -14.03 -4.83
C ASN A 132 -6.64 -14.72 -5.24
N THR A 133 -6.69 -16.03 -5.47
CA THR A 133 -5.53 -16.84 -5.91
C THR A 133 -5.04 -16.52 -7.33
N GLN A 134 -5.75 -15.66 -8.06
CA GLN A 134 -5.38 -15.18 -9.40
C GLN A 134 -4.87 -13.74 -9.36
N GLY A 135 -4.63 -13.18 -8.16
CA GLY A 135 -4.19 -11.79 -7.99
C GLY A 135 -5.29 -10.74 -8.16
N THR A 136 -6.53 -11.13 -8.45
CA THR A 136 -7.65 -10.21 -8.66
C THR A 136 -8.13 -9.63 -7.33
N PRO A 137 -8.26 -8.29 -7.19
CA PRO A 137 -8.85 -7.65 -6.04
C PRO A 137 -10.28 -8.15 -5.76
N THR A 138 -10.54 -8.53 -4.50
CA THR A 138 -11.85 -9.00 -4.03
C THR A 138 -12.47 -8.05 -2.99
N ALA A 139 -11.63 -7.32 -2.25
CA ALA A 139 -12.07 -6.28 -1.33
C ALA A 139 -10.98 -5.21 -1.19
N VAL A 140 -11.42 -3.97 -0.95
CA VAL A 140 -10.55 -2.86 -0.58
C VAL A 140 -11.11 -2.18 0.66
N GLU A 141 -10.25 -1.91 1.63
CA GLU A 141 -10.60 -1.31 2.92
C GLU A 141 -9.67 -0.11 3.15
N PHE A 142 -10.25 1.04 3.48
CA PHE A 142 -9.51 2.23 3.87
C PHE A 142 -9.92 2.64 5.27
N SER A 143 -8.94 3.03 6.07
CA SER A 143 -9.18 3.62 7.38
C SER A 143 -8.09 4.61 7.71
N ASP A 144 -8.43 5.61 8.49
CA ASP A 144 -7.48 6.48 9.15
C ASP A 144 -7.65 6.40 10.68
N ASP A 145 -7.06 7.36 11.39
CA ASP A 145 -7.16 7.53 12.83
C ASP A 145 -8.59 7.81 13.34
N ALA A 146 -9.49 8.33 12.49
CA ALA A 146 -10.90 8.54 12.82
C ALA A 146 -11.76 7.29 12.56
N GLY A 147 -11.30 6.36 11.73
CA GLY A 147 -11.93 5.07 11.50
C GLY A 147 -11.98 4.67 10.02
N ALA A 148 -12.84 3.71 9.71
CA ALA A 148 -13.04 3.25 8.34
C ALA A 148 -13.75 4.30 7.49
N PHE A 149 -13.32 4.46 6.25
CA PHE A 149 -13.94 5.36 5.28
C PHE A 149 -13.97 4.74 3.89
N ALA A 150 -14.76 5.35 3.00
CA ALA A 150 -14.80 5.03 1.58
C ALA A 150 -14.54 6.30 0.78
N PHE A 151 -13.83 6.16 -0.34
CA PHE A 151 -13.71 7.22 -1.31
C PHE A 151 -15.00 7.37 -2.11
N GLU A 152 -15.54 8.59 -2.20
CA GLU A 152 -16.75 8.84 -2.97
C GLU A 152 -16.54 8.50 -4.46
N GLY A 153 -17.48 7.75 -5.04
CA GLY A 153 -17.41 7.34 -6.45
C GLY A 153 -16.56 6.10 -6.74
N LEU A 154 -15.78 5.59 -5.78
CA LEU A 154 -15.05 4.35 -5.96
C LEU A 154 -16.01 3.14 -5.94
N PRO A 155 -15.98 2.24 -6.93
CA PRO A 155 -16.84 1.05 -6.94
C PRO A 155 -16.60 0.14 -5.72
N PRO A 156 -17.66 -0.24 -4.96
CA PRO A 156 -17.49 -1.05 -3.75
C PRO A 156 -17.18 -2.53 -4.04
N ALA A 157 -17.72 -3.09 -5.14
CA ALA A 157 -17.41 -4.45 -5.59
C ALA A 157 -17.82 -4.67 -7.07
N PRO A 158 -17.04 -5.43 -7.85
CA PRO A 158 -15.66 -5.81 -7.54
C PRO A 158 -14.75 -4.57 -7.50
N PRO A 159 -13.70 -4.53 -6.66
CA PRO A 159 -12.74 -3.43 -6.70
C PRO A 159 -12.07 -3.33 -8.09
N PRO A 160 -11.67 -2.13 -8.52
CA PRO A 160 -11.05 -1.97 -9.83
C PRO A 160 -9.75 -2.76 -10.00
N LEU A 161 -9.50 -3.29 -11.20
CA LEU A 161 -8.32 -4.12 -11.49
C LEU A 161 -6.99 -3.37 -11.41
N TRP A 162 -6.98 -2.05 -11.51
CA TRP A 162 -5.77 -1.24 -11.30
C TRP A 162 -5.27 -1.26 -9.85
N LEU A 163 -6.07 -1.81 -8.91
CA LEU A 163 -5.65 -2.13 -7.54
C LEU A 163 -5.00 -3.53 -7.40
N ALA A 164 -4.80 -4.28 -8.50
CA ALA A 164 -4.17 -5.60 -8.45
C ALA A 164 -2.65 -5.48 -8.21
N PRO A 165 -2.10 -6.04 -7.12
CA PRO A 165 -0.67 -5.94 -6.79
C PRO A 165 0.27 -6.60 -7.79
N ASP A 166 -0.22 -7.56 -8.58
CA ASP A 166 0.54 -8.24 -9.64
C ASP A 166 1.03 -7.27 -10.73
N ASN A 167 0.41 -6.09 -10.81
CA ASN A 167 0.79 -5.04 -11.74
C ASN A 167 1.87 -4.11 -11.19
N TRP A 168 2.46 -4.36 -10.01
CA TRP A 168 3.43 -3.43 -9.40
C TRP A 168 4.77 -4.09 -9.10
N ASN A 169 5.85 -3.37 -9.43
CA ASN A 169 7.22 -3.71 -9.02
C ASN A 169 7.94 -2.53 -8.35
N LEU A 170 7.39 -1.31 -8.46
CA LEU A 170 7.92 -0.10 -7.86
C LEU A 170 6.85 0.61 -7.02
N LEU A 171 7.33 1.34 -6.04
CA LEU A 171 6.57 2.37 -5.35
C LEU A 171 7.35 3.69 -5.38
N ARG A 172 6.65 4.82 -5.43
CA ARG A 172 7.23 6.15 -5.30
C ARG A 172 6.54 6.90 -4.17
N VAL A 173 7.32 7.40 -3.23
CA VAL A 173 6.83 8.34 -2.22
C VAL A 173 7.13 9.75 -2.71
N THR A 174 6.16 10.64 -2.56
CA THR A 174 6.27 12.05 -2.92
C THR A 174 5.78 12.89 -1.75
N VAL A 175 6.56 13.90 -1.38
CA VAL A 175 6.25 14.85 -0.32
C VAL A 175 6.42 16.28 -0.84
N ARG A 176 5.42 17.13 -0.58
CA ARG A 176 5.44 18.57 -0.89
C ARG A 176 4.90 19.36 0.31
N GLY A 177 5.56 20.45 0.69
CA GLY A 177 5.09 21.36 1.74
C GLY A 177 6.20 21.90 2.63
N ALA A 178 5.86 22.92 3.43
CA ALA A 178 6.81 23.68 4.25
C ALA A 178 7.24 23.02 5.58
N ALA A 179 6.59 21.92 5.96
CA ALA A 179 6.84 21.25 7.23
C ALA A 179 7.97 20.21 7.12
N ILE A 180 8.57 19.88 8.26
CA ILE A 180 9.59 18.83 8.39
C ILE A 180 9.04 17.54 7.76
N ALA A 181 9.84 16.89 6.91
CA ALA A 181 9.52 15.55 6.40
C ALA A 181 9.52 14.56 7.58
N ASP A 182 8.33 14.24 8.08
CA ASP A 182 8.09 13.23 9.11
C ASP A 182 7.16 12.13 8.59
N GLU A 183 7.22 11.84 7.29
CA GLU A 183 6.55 10.67 6.74
C GLU A 183 7.25 9.37 7.15
N ASP A 184 6.43 8.38 7.47
CA ASP A 184 6.78 6.99 7.67
C ASP A 184 5.87 6.15 6.77
N VAL A 185 6.46 5.50 5.77
CA VAL A 185 5.74 4.68 4.79
C VAL A 185 6.17 3.23 4.96
N ARG A 186 5.20 2.39 5.32
CA ARG A 186 5.40 0.95 5.48
C ARG A 186 4.46 0.19 4.57
N VAL A 187 5.01 -0.71 3.78
CA VAL A 187 4.27 -1.60 2.89
C VAL A 187 4.44 -3.04 3.36
N ARG A 188 3.33 -3.78 3.48
CA ARG A 188 3.32 -5.18 3.94
C ARG A 188 2.59 -6.07 2.94
N PHE A 189 3.25 -7.15 2.56
CA PHE A 189 2.71 -8.22 1.73
C PHE A 189 2.48 -9.43 2.60
N LEU A 190 1.21 -9.74 2.80
CA LEU A 190 0.79 -10.78 3.72
C LEU A 190 0.32 -12.00 2.91
N PRO A 191 0.98 -13.16 3.05
CA PRO A 191 0.32 -14.41 2.74
C PRO A 191 -0.87 -14.56 3.69
N ASP A 192 -1.89 -15.33 3.33
CA ASP A 192 -3.01 -15.58 4.24
C ASP A 192 -2.52 -16.48 5.38
N GLY A 193 -2.01 -15.86 6.44
CA GLY A 193 -1.81 -16.51 7.72
C GLY A 193 -3.18 -16.78 8.33
N ALA A 194 -3.49 -18.05 8.60
CA ALA A 194 -4.75 -18.50 9.18
C ALA A 194 -5.25 -17.55 10.30
N THR A 195 -6.40 -16.92 10.09
CA THR A 195 -7.09 -16.18 11.15
C THR A 195 -7.76 -17.21 12.08
N ILE A 196 -7.10 -17.55 13.19
CA ILE A 196 -7.73 -18.33 14.25
C ILE A 196 -8.56 -17.38 15.12
N ILE A 197 -9.88 -17.42 14.97
CA ILE A 197 -10.81 -16.75 15.89
C ILE A 197 -11.03 -17.69 17.08
N LEU A 198 -10.34 -17.42 18.20
CA LEU A 198 -10.71 -18.00 19.48
C LEU A 198 -11.95 -17.27 20.00
N ARG A 199 -13.00 -18.03 20.28
CA ARG A 199 -14.22 -17.57 20.96
C ARG A 199 -14.17 -18.01 22.42
#